data_AF-A0AA47I9K6-F1
#
_entry.id   AF-A0AA47I9K6-F1
#
_cell.length_a   1.000
_cell.length_b   1.000
_cell.length_c   1.000
_cell.angle_alpha   90.00
_cell.angle_beta   90.00
_cell.angle_gamma   90.00
#
_symmetry.space_group_name_H-M   'P 1'
#
loop_
_entity.id
_entity.type
_entity.pdbx_description
1 polymer ?
#
loop_
_entity_poly.entity_id
_entity_poly.type
_entity_poly.pdbx_seq_one_letter_code
_entity_poly.pdbx_strand_id
1 'polypeptide(L)'
;MEKLFETYVAKHFKKQRPAHLVLGAQVRQHHLVRHGDAQWFQLRPDMVISRQGIDVLVLDTKWKLLDAGQETSVGKYGLNQGDFYQLHAYGRSYLGGQGVLALVYPRTDQLNRPLPVFDFPDSEGLQLWVLPFCLKQSEILLPDGWRWPEHDTTSYVPQHLRW
;
A
#
# COMPACT_ATOMS: atom_id res chain seq x y z
N MET A 1 -17.38 2.05 -9.80
CA MET A 1 -16.26 2.91 -10.25
C MET A 1 -14.93 2.46 -9.64
N GLU A 2 -14.89 2.10 -8.36
CA GLU A 2 -13.66 1.61 -7.68
C GLU A 2 -12.92 0.52 -8.46
N LYS A 3 -13.58 -0.59 -8.79
CA LYS A 3 -12.93 -1.69 -9.54
C LYS A 3 -12.37 -1.30 -10.91
N LEU A 4 -12.97 -0.30 -11.57
CA LEU A 4 -12.44 0.23 -12.82
C LEU A 4 -11.16 1.02 -12.55
N PHE A 5 -11.16 1.86 -11.50
CA PHE A 5 -10.00 2.60 -11.07
C PHE A 5 -8.86 1.65 -10.63
N GLU A 6 -9.13 0.66 -9.78
CA GLU A 6 -8.20 -0.41 -9.38
C GLU A 6 -7.51 -1.03 -10.61
N THR A 7 -8.31 -1.51 -11.57
CA THR A 7 -7.82 -2.19 -12.77
C THR A 7 -6.99 -1.24 -13.64
N TYR A 8 -7.40 0.03 -13.74
CA TYR A 8 -6.70 1.05 -14.50
C TYR A 8 -5.35 1.38 -13.88
N VAL A 9 -5.32 1.65 -12.57
CA VAL A 9 -4.08 1.89 -11.82
C VAL A 9 -3.16 0.68 -11.96
N ALA A 10 -3.63 -0.54 -11.72
CA ALA A 10 -2.80 -1.74 -11.83
C ALA A 10 -2.19 -1.93 -13.23
N LYS A 11 -2.99 -1.74 -14.28
CA LYS A 11 -2.53 -1.85 -15.68
C LYS A 11 -1.40 -0.87 -15.98
N HIS A 12 -1.51 0.37 -15.50
CA HIS A 12 -0.57 1.43 -15.81
C HIS A 12 0.65 1.43 -14.87
N PHE A 13 0.44 1.13 -13.59
CA PHE A 13 1.52 0.97 -12.62
C PHE A 13 2.45 -0.19 -12.98
N LYS A 14 1.93 -1.25 -13.61
CA LYS A 14 2.76 -2.30 -14.23
C LYS A 14 3.79 -1.75 -15.22
N LYS A 15 3.50 -0.67 -15.93
CA LYS A 15 4.45 -0.07 -16.89
C LYS A 15 5.43 0.89 -16.21
N GLN A 16 4.98 1.56 -15.15
CA GLN A 16 5.75 2.56 -14.41
C GLN A 16 6.83 1.94 -13.51
N ARG A 17 6.55 0.78 -12.89
CA ARG A 17 7.50 0.12 -11.99
C ARG A 17 8.72 -0.43 -12.75
N PRO A 18 9.89 -0.55 -12.09
CA PRO A 18 11.06 -1.25 -12.62
C PRO A 18 10.77 -2.68 -13.06
N ALA A 19 11.45 -3.15 -14.12
CA ALA A 19 11.20 -4.46 -14.71
C ALA A 19 11.47 -5.65 -13.76
N HIS A 20 12.38 -5.48 -12.79
CA HIS A 20 12.73 -6.52 -11.82
C HIS A 20 11.70 -6.68 -10.68
N LEU A 21 10.70 -5.79 -10.62
CA LEU A 21 9.60 -5.87 -9.67
C LEU A 21 8.39 -6.55 -10.31
N VAL A 22 7.82 -7.50 -9.61
CA VAL A 22 6.63 -8.24 -10.02
C VAL A 22 5.41 -7.56 -9.41
N LEU A 23 4.38 -7.30 -10.22
CA LEU A 23 3.09 -6.79 -9.74
C LEU A 23 2.10 -7.94 -9.69
N GLY A 24 1.67 -8.30 -8.48
CA GLY A 24 0.46 -9.07 -8.24
C GLY A 24 -0.73 -8.14 -8.10
N ALA A 25 -1.78 -8.34 -8.89
CA ALA A 25 -3.05 -7.63 -8.72
C ALA A 25 -4.06 -8.54 -8.02
N GLN A 26 -4.86 -7.97 -7.13
CA GLN A 26 -5.95 -8.62 -6.39
C GLN A 26 -5.50 -9.91 -5.69
N VAL A 27 -4.37 -9.82 -4.96
CA VAL A 27 -3.76 -10.94 -4.23
C VAL A 27 -4.64 -11.30 -3.02
N ARG A 28 -4.79 -12.61 -2.74
CA ARG A 28 -5.69 -13.12 -1.69
C ARG A 28 -5.06 -14.26 -0.89
N GLN A 29 -3.81 -14.08 -0.47
CA GLN A 29 -2.99 -15.15 0.10
C GLN A 29 -3.13 -15.26 1.62
N HIS A 30 -3.37 -14.16 2.31
CA HIS A 30 -3.42 -14.12 3.78
C HIS A 30 -4.84 -13.94 4.33
N HIS A 31 -5.01 -14.34 5.58
CA HIS A 31 -6.23 -14.18 6.37
C HIS A 31 -5.87 -13.50 7.67
N LEU A 32 -6.75 -12.63 8.17
CA LEU A 32 -6.47 -11.86 9.39
C LEU A 32 -6.37 -12.75 10.62
N VAL A 33 -7.22 -13.77 10.72
CA VAL A 33 -7.27 -14.66 11.88
C VAL A 33 -7.51 -16.11 11.47
N ARG A 34 -7.08 -17.02 12.35
CA ARG A 34 -7.46 -18.43 12.32
C ARG A 34 -8.38 -18.72 13.51
N HIS A 35 -9.47 -19.44 13.28
CA HIS A 35 -10.38 -19.88 14.31
C HIS A 35 -10.58 -21.40 14.19
N GLY A 36 -9.97 -22.15 15.10
CA GLY A 36 -9.81 -23.60 14.96
C GLY A 36 -8.99 -23.93 13.70
N ASP A 37 -9.54 -24.77 12.83
CA ASP A 37 -8.94 -25.13 11.53
C ASP A 37 -9.36 -24.19 10.39
N ALA A 38 -10.26 -23.23 10.65
CA ALA A 38 -10.77 -22.32 9.64
C ALA A 38 -9.95 -21.02 9.57
N GLN A 39 -9.72 -20.52 8.35
CA GLN A 39 -9.12 -19.21 8.09
C GLN A 39 -10.23 -18.18 7.87
N TRP A 40 -10.26 -17.11 8.68
CA TRP A 40 -11.31 -16.10 8.65
C TRP A 40 -10.77 -14.73 8.25
N PHE A 41 -11.64 -13.92 7.62
CA PHE A 41 -11.36 -12.56 7.15
C PHE A 41 -10.15 -12.50 6.20
N GLN A 42 -10.35 -12.96 4.98
CA GLN A 42 -9.33 -12.93 3.93
C GLN A 42 -8.89 -11.49 3.63
N LEU A 43 -7.58 -11.26 3.63
CA LEU A 43 -6.97 -9.98 3.28
C LEU A 43 -6.84 -9.88 1.76
N ARG A 44 -7.28 -8.76 1.20
CA ARG A 44 -7.44 -8.56 -0.24
C ARG A 44 -6.93 -7.18 -0.66
N PRO A 45 -5.62 -6.91 -0.57
CA PRO A 45 -5.10 -5.69 -1.15
C PRO A 45 -5.35 -5.65 -2.66
N ASP A 46 -5.52 -4.44 -3.19
CA ASP A 46 -5.68 -4.25 -4.64
C ASP A 46 -4.44 -4.70 -5.41
N MET A 47 -3.25 -4.42 -4.87
CA MET A 47 -1.97 -4.74 -5.49
C MET A 47 -0.89 -5.04 -4.47
N VAL A 48 0.03 -5.94 -4.85
CA VAL A 48 1.25 -6.24 -4.12
C VAL A 48 2.42 -6.23 -5.11
N ILE A 49 3.53 -5.61 -4.70
CA ILE A 49 4.78 -5.61 -5.43
C ILE A 49 5.77 -6.51 -4.71
N SER A 50 6.34 -7.44 -5.48
CA SER A 50 7.32 -8.40 -4.98
C SER A 50 8.65 -8.24 -5.73
N ARG A 51 9.76 -8.41 -5.01
CA ARG A 51 11.12 -8.48 -5.54
C ARG A 51 11.69 -9.84 -5.20
N GLN A 52 12.14 -10.59 -6.21
CA GLN A 52 12.70 -11.94 -6.02
C GLN A 52 11.81 -12.87 -5.18
N GLY A 53 10.48 -12.76 -5.34
CA GLY A 53 9.51 -13.59 -4.59
C GLY A 53 9.18 -13.10 -3.19
N ILE A 54 9.74 -11.97 -2.74
CA ILE A 54 9.45 -11.36 -1.44
C ILE A 54 8.61 -10.11 -1.64
N ASP A 55 7.50 -10.00 -0.93
CA ASP A 55 6.62 -8.83 -0.97
C ASP A 55 7.27 -7.64 -0.26
N VAL A 56 7.30 -6.48 -0.93
CA VAL A 56 8.01 -5.27 -0.45
C VAL A 56 7.13 -4.02 -0.43
N LEU A 57 6.02 -4.04 -1.15
CA LEU A 57 5.06 -2.93 -1.20
C LEU A 57 3.64 -3.44 -1.40
N VAL A 58 2.70 -2.96 -0.59
CA VAL A 58 1.27 -3.18 -0.77
C VAL A 58 0.60 -1.87 -1.15
N LEU A 59 -0.25 -1.89 -2.17
CA LEU A 59 -1.03 -0.74 -2.58
C LEU A 59 -2.52 -1.04 -2.51
N ASP A 60 -3.27 -0.05 -2.04
CA ASP A 60 -4.74 -0.04 -2.02
C ASP A 60 -5.22 1.26 -2.68
N THR A 61 -6.18 1.15 -3.60
CA THR A 61 -6.70 2.27 -4.37
C THR A 61 -8.02 2.76 -3.79
N LYS A 62 -8.28 4.05 -3.91
CA LYS A 62 -9.53 4.65 -3.43
C LYS A 62 -10.05 5.63 -4.46
N TRP A 63 -11.29 5.44 -4.89
CA TRP A 63 -11.98 6.37 -5.78
C TRP A 63 -12.71 7.45 -4.96
N LYS A 64 -11.94 8.35 -4.34
CA LYS A 64 -12.45 9.50 -3.60
C LYS A 64 -11.55 10.71 -3.78
N LEU A 65 -12.10 11.90 -3.62
CA LEU A 65 -11.35 13.16 -3.66
C LEU A 65 -10.80 13.41 -2.27
N LEU A 66 -9.47 13.50 -2.15
CA LEU A 66 -8.83 14.04 -0.95
C LEU A 66 -8.61 15.53 -1.11
N ASP A 67 -8.55 16.21 0.03
CA ASP A 67 -8.20 17.62 0.11
C ASP A 67 -6.94 17.78 0.95
N ALA A 68 -5.78 18.03 0.31
CA ALA A 68 -4.54 18.29 1.02
C ALA A 68 -4.59 19.57 1.87
N GLY A 69 -5.54 20.48 1.61
CA GLY A 69 -5.77 21.68 2.41
C GLY A 69 -6.41 21.41 3.77
N GLN A 70 -6.92 20.19 4.01
CA GLN A 70 -7.49 19.74 5.29
C GLN A 70 -6.44 19.08 6.20
N GLU A 71 -5.20 19.58 6.22
CA GLU A 71 -4.12 19.19 7.15
C GLU A 71 -4.43 19.66 8.58
N THR A 72 -5.55 19.19 9.15
CA THR A 72 -5.95 19.48 10.53
C THR A 72 -6.21 18.18 11.27
N SER A 73 -6.15 18.21 12.59
CA SER A 73 -6.45 17.03 13.44
C SER A 73 -7.87 16.49 13.25
N VAL A 74 -8.80 17.34 12.79
CA VAL A 74 -10.18 16.99 12.48
C VAL A 74 -10.32 16.53 11.02
N GLY A 75 -9.78 17.30 10.09
CA GLY A 75 -9.93 17.06 8.65
C GLY A 75 -9.10 15.87 8.15
N LYS A 76 -7.89 15.67 8.69
CA LYS A 76 -6.96 14.58 8.34
C LYS A 76 -6.91 14.29 6.82
N TYR A 77 -6.94 15.34 6.00
CA TYR A 77 -6.96 15.28 4.54
C TYR A 77 -8.20 14.60 3.90
N GLY A 78 -9.22 14.27 4.68
CA GLY A 78 -10.34 13.42 4.26
C GLY A 78 -10.00 11.92 4.27
N LEU A 79 -8.93 11.52 4.96
CA LEU A 79 -8.53 10.12 5.09
C LEU A 79 -9.46 9.37 6.06
N ASN A 80 -9.76 8.12 5.72
CA ASN A 80 -10.60 7.26 6.55
C ASN A 80 -9.73 6.43 7.47
N GLN A 81 -9.99 6.48 8.78
CA GLN A 81 -9.29 5.68 9.78
C GLN A 81 -9.38 4.17 9.52
N GLY A 82 -10.49 3.68 8.95
CA GLY A 82 -10.63 2.28 8.56
C GLY A 82 -9.60 1.83 7.51
N ASP A 83 -9.21 2.71 6.59
CA ASP A 83 -8.17 2.42 5.59
C ASP A 83 -6.81 2.20 6.25
N PHE A 84 -6.50 2.97 7.31
CA PHE A 84 -5.25 2.83 8.06
C PHE A 84 -5.19 1.50 8.83
N TYR A 85 -6.28 1.09 9.46
CA TYR A 85 -6.34 -0.20 10.13
C TYR A 85 -6.22 -1.37 9.16
N GLN A 86 -6.88 -1.28 8.00
CA GLN A 86 -6.77 -2.28 6.95
C GLN A 86 -5.34 -2.39 6.41
N LEU A 87 -4.69 -1.26 6.13
CA LEU A 87 -3.31 -1.25 5.63
C LEU A 87 -2.30 -1.70 6.67
N HIS A 88 -2.49 -1.39 7.95
CA HIS A 88 -1.65 -1.92 9.01
C HIS A 88 -1.72 -3.46 9.06
N ALA A 89 -2.92 -4.02 8.96
CA ALA A 89 -3.10 -5.48 8.86
C ALA A 89 -2.41 -6.08 7.62
N TYR A 90 -2.47 -5.39 6.47
CA TYR A 90 -1.76 -5.79 5.26
C TYR A 90 -0.24 -5.75 5.46
N GLY A 91 0.30 -4.68 6.04
CA GLY A 91 1.73 -4.55 6.32
C GLY A 91 2.26 -5.66 7.22
N ARG A 92 1.49 -6.04 8.25
CA ARG A 92 1.86 -7.18 9.12
C ARG A 92 1.82 -8.51 8.39
N SER A 93 0.83 -8.74 7.53
CA SER A 93 0.57 -10.06 6.94
C SER A 93 1.39 -10.32 5.68
N TYR A 94 1.52 -9.33 4.80
CA TYR A 94 2.25 -9.44 3.53
C TYR A 94 3.72 -9.03 3.67
N LEU A 95 4.01 -8.02 4.49
CA LEU A 95 5.35 -7.42 4.56
C LEU A 95 6.10 -7.77 5.87
N GLY A 96 5.55 -8.65 6.71
CA GLY A 96 6.18 -9.01 7.99
C GLY A 96 6.28 -7.84 8.98
N GLY A 97 5.56 -6.74 8.74
CA GLY A 97 5.60 -5.53 9.57
C GLY A 97 6.70 -4.53 9.21
N GLN A 98 7.42 -4.72 8.10
CA GLN A 98 8.43 -3.77 7.58
C GLN A 98 8.25 -3.58 6.08
N GLY A 99 8.49 -2.38 5.56
CA GLY A 99 8.35 -2.07 4.13
C GLY A 99 7.35 -0.95 3.90
N VAL A 100 6.74 -0.94 2.71
CA VAL A 100 5.95 0.21 2.27
C VAL A 100 4.50 -0.15 2.00
N LEU A 101 3.61 0.69 2.50
CA LEU A 101 2.19 0.70 2.23
C LEU A 101 1.87 1.95 1.42
N ALA A 102 0.95 1.86 0.47
CA ALA A 102 0.51 3.01 -0.31
C ALA A 102 -1.00 3.04 -0.48
N LEU A 103 -1.60 4.19 -0.17
CA LEU A 103 -2.94 4.54 -0.64
C LEU A 103 -2.83 5.34 -1.93
N VAL A 104 -3.56 4.91 -2.96
CA VAL A 104 -3.55 5.57 -4.27
C VAL A 104 -4.90 6.21 -4.54
N TYR A 105 -4.89 7.53 -4.77
CA TYR A 105 -6.09 8.35 -5.01
C TYR A 105 -6.04 9.00 -6.38
N PRO A 106 -7.17 9.33 -7.02
CA PRO A 106 -7.14 10.16 -8.22
C PRO A 106 -6.50 11.52 -7.91
N ARG A 107 -5.55 11.94 -8.76
CA ARG A 107 -4.95 13.27 -8.70
C ARG A 107 -6.01 14.34 -8.93
N THR A 108 -6.01 15.36 -8.08
CA THR A 108 -6.82 16.57 -8.20
C THR A 108 -5.94 17.79 -8.02
N ASP A 109 -6.49 19.00 -8.15
CA ASP A 109 -5.76 20.22 -7.82
C ASP A 109 -5.44 20.30 -6.31
N GLN A 110 -6.30 19.70 -5.47
CA GLN A 110 -6.12 19.61 -4.02
C GLN A 110 -5.26 18.43 -3.58
N LEU A 111 -4.98 17.45 -4.44
CA LEU A 111 -4.03 16.36 -4.22
C LEU A 111 -3.15 16.21 -5.47
N ASN A 112 -2.28 17.18 -5.67
CA ASN A 112 -1.43 17.29 -6.87
C ASN A 112 -0.01 16.75 -6.67
N ARG A 113 0.34 16.37 -5.44
CA ARG A 113 1.62 15.78 -5.03
C ARG A 113 1.39 14.76 -3.91
N PRO A 114 2.31 13.81 -3.68
CA PRO A 114 2.28 12.95 -2.51
C PRO A 114 2.15 13.74 -1.21
N LEU A 115 1.39 13.21 -0.26
CA LEU A 115 1.41 13.73 1.10
C LEU A 115 2.74 13.33 1.79
N PRO A 116 3.14 14.03 2.86
CA PRO A 116 4.20 13.55 3.74
C PRO A 116 3.92 12.11 4.19
N VAL A 117 4.99 11.33 4.32
CA VAL A 117 4.92 9.93 4.75
C VAL A 117 4.31 9.83 6.15
N PHE A 118 3.49 8.81 6.37
CA PHE A 118 2.96 8.46 7.68
C PHE A 118 3.78 7.31 8.27
N ASP A 119 4.26 7.50 9.49
CA ASP A 119 4.93 6.46 10.27
C ASP A 119 3.96 5.77 11.23
N PHE A 120 4.16 4.47 11.44
CA PHE A 120 3.43 3.72 12.47
C PHE A 120 4.29 3.66 13.75
N PRO A 121 3.87 4.27 14.86
CA PRO A 121 4.69 4.35 16.07
C PRO A 121 5.18 3.00 16.60
N ASP A 122 4.34 1.96 16.51
CA ASP A 122 4.65 0.61 17.01
C ASP A 122 5.14 -0.35 15.91
N SER A 123 5.54 0.15 14.75
CA SER A 123 5.99 -0.67 13.61
C SER A 123 7.14 0.01 12.88
N GLU A 124 8.30 0.06 13.54
CA GLU A 124 9.53 0.59 12.97
C GLU A 124 9.85 -0.07 11.62
N GLY A 125 10.07 0.77 10.60
CA GLY A 125 10.33 0.34 9.23
C GLY A 125 9.09 0.12 8.37
N LEU A 126 7.87 0.25 8.92
CA LEU A 126 6.64 0.27 8.13
C LEU A 126 6.23 1.72 7.83
N GLN A 127 6.16 2.07 6.55
CA GLN A 127 5.80 3.41 6.10
C GLN A 127 4.51 3.39 5.30
N LEU A 128 3.64 4.40 5.47
CA LEU A 128 2.45 4.58 4.66
C LEU A 128 2.52 5.86 3.83
N TRP A 129 2.43 5.71 2.52
CA TRP A 129 2.37 6.81 1.56
C TRP A 129 0.95 7.05 1.06
N VAL A 130 0.62 8.30 0.80
CA VAL A 130 -0.59 8.70 0.07
C VAL A 130 -0.17 9.30 -1.26
N LEU A 131 -0.47 8.59 -2.34
CA LEU A 131 0.05 8.86 -3.68
C LEU A 131 -1.07 9.25 -4.66
N PRO A 132 -0.99 10.41 -5.33
CA PRO A 132 -1.93 10.77 -6.39
C PRO A 132 -1.65 9.97 -7.67
N PHE A 133 -2.69 9.51 -8.36
CA PHE A 133 -2.63 8.91 -9.69
C PHE A 133 -3.19 9.88 -10.72
N CYS A 134 -2.35 10.32 -11.66
CA CYS A 134 -2.76 11.21 -12.73
C CYS A 134 -3.44 10.43 -13.85
N LEU A 135 -4.76 10.56 -14.01
CA LEU A 135 -5.52 9.90 -15.09
C LEU A 135 -5.04 10.32 -16.50
N LYS A 136 -4.56 11.56 -16.67
CA LYS A 136 -4.10 12.09 -17.96
C LYS A 136 -2.76 11.49 -18.41
N GLN A 137 -1.82 11.37 -17.47
CA GLN A 137 -0.50 10.76 -17.72
C GLN A 137 -0.52 9.24 -17.53
N SER A 138 -1.56 8.73 -16.88
CA SER A 138 -1.72 7.35 -16.47
C SER A 138 -0.57 6.85 -15.59
N GLU A 139 -0.19 7.64 -14.58
CA GLU A 139 0.96 7.37 -13.70
C GLU A 139 0.64 7.74 -12.25
N ILE A 140 1.22 6.99 -11.32
CA ILE A 140 1.29 7.39 -9.90
C ILE A 140 2.36 8.48 -9.77
N LEU A 141 2.03 9.60 -9.15
CA LEU A 141 3.01 10.59 -8.74
C LEU A 141 3.76 10.04 -7.52
N LEU A 142 5.03 9.73 -7.71
CA LEU A 142 5.92 9.27 -6.65
C LEU A 142 6.62 10.47 -6.00
N PRO A 143 7.00 10.39 -4.70
CA PRO A 143 7.72 11.47 -4.04
C PRO A 143 9.12 11.67 -4.64
N ASP A 144 9.66 12.87 -4.50
CA ASP A 144 11.01 13.18 -4.98
C ASP A 144 12.03 12.26 -4.30
N GLY A 145 12.96 11.72 -5.10
CA GLY A 145 13.95 10.78 -4.60
C GLY A 145 13.40 9.40 -4.22
N TRP A 146 12.18 9.05 -4.63
CA TRP A 146 11.57 7.74 -4.38
C TRP A 146 12.55 6.59 -4.67
N ARG A 147 12.77 5.77 -3.65
CA ARG A 147 13.50 4.52 -3.75
C ARG A 147 12.50 3.38 -3.66
N TRP A 148 12.53 2.50 -4.64
CA TRP A 148 11.73 1.29 -4.59
C TRP A 148 12.16 0.45 -3.39
N PRO A 149 11.21 -0.03 -2.57
CA PRO A 149 11.56 -0.72 -1.35
C PRO A 149 12.35 -1.99 -1.67
N GLU A 150 13.42 -2.15 -0.90
CA GLU A 150 14.24 -3.35 -0.89
C GLU A 150 13.84 -4.16 0.34
N HIS A 151 13.90 -5.49 0.21
CA HIS A 151 13.78 -6.33 1.39
C HIS A 151 15.17 -6.48 1.99
N ASP A 152 15.39 -5.93 3.18
CA ASP A 152 16.62 -6.16 3.92
C ASP A 152 16.58 -7.59 4.46
N THR A 153 17.30 -8.52 3.83
CA THR A 153 17.28 -9.96 4.18
C THR A 153 17.85 -10.26 5.57
N THR A 154 18.36 -9.25 6.30
CA THR A 154 19.16 -9.43 7.51
C THR A 154 18.33 -9.57 8.79
N SER A 155 17.03 -9.29 8.77
CA SER A 155 16.17 -9.28 9.98
C SER A 155 14.96 -10.23 9.94
N TYR A 156 14.70 -10.92 8.83
CA TYR A 156 13.58 -11.86 8.75
C TYR A 156 13.94 -13.22 9.37
N VAL A 157 13.55 -13.42 10.63
CA VAL A 157 13.37 -14.77 11.19
C VAL A 157 11.90 -15.15 10.95
N PRO A 158 11.61 -16.12 10.08
CA PRO A 158 10.25 -16.58 9.87
C PRO A 158 9.63 -17.02 11.19
N GLN A 159 8.37 -16.63 11.44
CA GLN A 159 7.67 -16.97 12.69
C GLN A 159 7.48 -18.49 12.91
N HIS A 160 7.72 -19.31 11.88
CA HIS A 160 7.70 -20.78 11.97
C HIS A 160 9.01 -21.40 12.52
N LEU A 161 10.01 -20.60 12.87
CA LEU A 161 11.32 -21.06 13.37
C LEU A 161 11.61 -20.67 14.83
N ARG A 162 10.61 -20.19 15.58
CA ARG A 162 10.72 -20.01 17.04
C ARG A 162 10.16 -21.25 17.74
N TRP A 163 11.07 -22.15 18.12
CA TRP A 163 10.79 -23.24 19.08
C TRP A 163 11.03 -22.74 20.50
#